data_AF-A0A1S3L450-F1
#
_entry.id   AF-A0A1S3L450-F1
#
_cell.length_a   1.000
_cell.length_b   1.000
_cell.length_c   1.000
_cell.angle_alpha   90.00
_cell.angle_beta   90.00
_cell.angle_gamma   90.00
#
_symmetry.space_group_name_H-M   'P 1'
#
loop_
_entity.id
_entity.type
_entity.pdbx_description
1 polymer ?
#
loop_
_entity_poly.entity_id
_entity_poly.type
_entity_poly.pdbx_seq_one_letter_code
_entity_poly.pdbx_strand_id
1 'polypeptide(L)'
;LPNRVDGTGFVVYDGAVFYNKERTRNLVKYDLRTRIKSGEAVVLNANYHDTSPYRWGGKSDIDLAVDENGLWVIYSTEANNGRIVVSQVNPYTLRFEGTWATSFDKRGASNAFMACGVLYVVRSVFQDDEGQTDRGGGGGGDMVLYAFDTSRGREVPVQIPFPNPYQYISSIDYNPRDNQLYVWNNYYVLRYPLQFRPPQPTKGVCDRGKGRIKSGENAANIAGELVNLTRGRVYAGDVSMSVKLLEQLLDILDSQLQALRPANKESAARNYNK
;
A
#
# COMPACT_ATOMS: atom_id res chain seq x y z
N LEU A 1 2.14 -12.30 -22.36
CA LEU A 1 2.04 -13.35 -21.30
C LEU A 1 1.69 -14.68 -21.97
N PRO A 2 2.07 -15.84 -21.41
CA PRO A 2 1.84 -17.15 -22.00
C PRO A 2 0.37 -17.62 -21.94
N ASN A 3 -0.46 -16.97 -21.11
CA ASN A 3 -1.89 -17.24 -20.97
C ASN A 3 -2.65 -15.91 -20.87
N ARG A 4 -3.96 -15.95 -21.13
CA ARG A 4 -4.90 -14.86 -20.83
C ARG A 4 -5.00 -14.66 -19.31
N VAL A 5 -5.43 -13.46 -18.92
CA VAL A 5 -5.50 -12.98 -17.54
C VAL A 5 -6.97 -12.71 -17.20
N ASP A 6 -7.39 -13.15 -16.02
CA ASP A 6 -8.68 -12.73 -15.43
C ASP A 6 -8.44 -11.60 -14.43
N GLY A 7 -9.32 -10.59 -14.45
CA GLY A 7 -9.31 -9.50 -13.49
C GLY A 7 -8.23 -8.44 -13.70
N THR A 8 -8.11 -7.59 -12.69
CA THR A 8 -7.19 -6.45 -12.61
C THR A 8 -6.12 -6.63 -11.54
N GLY A 9 -6.12 -7.74 -10.81
CA GLY A 9 -5.30 -7.94 -9.61
C GLY A 9 -3.91 -8.50 -9.88
N PHE A 10 -3.20 -8.01 -10.89
CA PHE A 10 -1.82 -8.44 -11.15
C PHE A 10 -0.83 -7.58 -10.37
N VAL A 11 0.30 -8.16 -9.97
CA VAL A 11 1.38 -7.41 -9.32
C VAL A 11 2.73 -7.72 -9.95
N VAL A 12 3.68 -6.80 -9.79
CA VAL A 12 5.08 -7.03 -10.15
C VAL A 12 5.90 -7.09 -8.86
N TYR A 13 6.62 -8.19 -8.67
CA TYR A 13 7.50 -8.39 -7.51
C TYR A 13 8.83 -8.97 -7.98
N ASP A 14 9.93 -8.32 -7.60
CA ASP A 14 11.32 -8.76 -7.89
C ASP A 14 11.55 -9.16 -9.37
N GLY A 15 11.06 -8.33 -10.30
CA GLY A 15 11.23 -8.55 -11.74
C GLY A 15 10.36 -9.66 -12.36
N ALA A 16 9.42 -10.22 -11.60
CA ALA A 16 8.41 -11.15 -12.10
C ALA A 16 6.99 -10.57 -11.98
N VAL A 17 6.14 -10.84 -12.97
CA VAL A 17 4.71 -10.58 -12.91
C VAL A 17 4.01 -11.78 -12.30
N PHE A 18 3.08 -11.51 -11.39
CA PHE A 18 2.19 -12.47 -10.79
C PHE A 18 0.76 -12.12 -11.21
N TYR A 19 0.00 -13.09 -11.73
CA TYR A 19 -1.36 -12.85 -12.23
C TYR A 19 -2.25 -14.08 -12.12
N ASN A 20 -3.56 -13.87 -12.06
CA ASN A 20 -4.54 -14.94 -12.14
C ASN A 20 -4.75 -15.38 -13.61
N LYS A 21 -4.52 -16.66 -13.88
CA LYS A 21 -4.73 -17.26 -15.20
C LYS A 21 -6.23 -17.42 -15.48
N GLU A 22 -6.65 -16.97 -16.65
CA GLU A 22 -8.06 -16.97 -17.09
C GLU A 22 -8.75 -18.32 -16.85
N ARG A 23 -9.98 -18.27 -16.32
CA ARG A 23 -10.85 -19.43 -16.04
C ARG A 23 -10.19 -20.48 -15.13
N THR A 24 -9.28 -20.04 -14.26
CA THR A 24 -8.68 -20.91 -13.26
C THR A 24 -8.51 -20.20 -11.93
N ARG A 25 -8.31 -20.96 -10.86
CA ARG A 25 -7.85 -20.47 -9.56
C ARG A 25 -6.32 -20.51 -9.43
N ASN A 26 -5.60 -20.43 -10.55
CA ASN A 26 -4.16 -20.58 -10.56
C ASN A 26 -3.47 -19.21 -10.62
N LEU A 27 -2.45 -19.07 -9.79
CA LEU A 27 -1.49 -17.99 -9.82
C LEU A 27 -0.34 -18.38 -10.74
N VAL A 28 -0.01 -17.53 -11.71
CA VAL A 28 1.16 -17.72 -12.58
C VAL A 28 2.24 -16.71 -12.23
N LYS A 29 3.48 -17.18 -12.15
CA LYS A 29 4.68 -16.34 -12.06
C LYS A 29 5.40 -16.31 -13.41
N TYR A 30 5.61 -15.12 -13.94
CA TYR A 30 6.26 -14.89 -15.23
C TYR A 30 7.45 -13.94 -15.07
N ASP A 31 8.67 -14.42 -15.33
CA ASP A 31 9.89 -13.63 -15.22
C ASP A 31 10.01 -12.69 -16.43
N LEU A 32 10.05 -11.38 -16.18
CA LEU A 32 10.04 -10.36 -17.24
C LEU A 32 11.34 -10.29 -18.04
N ARG A 33 12.46 -10.64 -17.41
CA ARG A 33 13.79 -10.54 -18.00
C ARG A 33 14.04 -11.69 -18.97
N THR A 34 13.75 -12.91 -18.54
CA THR A 34 13.93 -14.14 -19.32
C THR A 34 12.72 -14.45 -20.20
N ARG A 35 11.57 -13.81 -19.93
CA ARG A 35 10.30 -13.98 -20.66
C ARG A 35 9.75 -15.40 -20.59
N ILE A 36 10.04 -16.12 -19.50
CA ILE A 36 9.56 -17.49 -19.26
C ILE A 36 8.57 -17.53 -18.11
N LYS A 37 7.65 -18.50 -18.19
CA LYS A 37 6.83 -18.89 -17.04
C LYS A 37 7.71 -19.63 -16.04
N SER A 38 8.00 -18.98 -14.91
CA SER A 38 8.87 -19.52 -13.86
C SER A 38 8.11 -20.30 -12.78
N GLY A 39 6.77 -20.25 -12.75
CA GLY A 39 5.98 -21.07 -11.83
C GLY A 39 4.47 -20.93 -12.03
N GLU A 40 3.72 -21.89 -11.48
CA GLU A 40 2.25 -21.84 -11.34
C GLU A 40 1.87 -22.52 -10.03
N ALA A 41 0.93 -21.94 -9.29
CA ALA A 41 0.41 -22.50 -8.05
C ALA A 41 -1.11 -22.40 -8.01
N VAL A 42 -1.76 -23.38 -7.38
CA VAL A 42 -3.21 -23.41 -7.23
C VAL A 42 -3.59 -22.73 -5.91
N VAL A 43 -4.44 -21.70 -5.96
CA VAL A 43 -5.04 -21.11 -4.76
C VAL A 43 -6.18 -22.04 -4.32
N LEU A 44 -5.95 -22.79 -3.25
CA LEU A 44 -6.87 -23.86 -2.85
C LEU A 44 -8.25 -23.31 -2.50
N ASN A 45 -9.30 -23.96 -3.03
CA ASN A 45 -10.71 -23.62 -2.83
C ASN A 45 -11.15 -22.22 -3.25
N ALA A 46 -10.28 -21.44 -3.92
CA ALA A 46 -10.64 -20.11 -4.38
C ALA A 46 -11.74 -20.17 -5.44
N ASN A 47 -12.71 -19.27 -5.28
CA ASN A 47 -13.68 -18.90 -6.31
C ASN A 47 -12.96 -18.11 -7.41
N TYR A 48 -13.40 -18.26 -8.66
CA TYR A 48 -12.76 -17.63 -9.82
C TYR A 48 -13.76 -17.40 -10.95
N HIS A 49 -13.41 -16.52 -11.89
CA HIS A 49 -14.15 -16.25 -13.13
C HIS A 49 -15.58 -15.76 -12.92
N ASP A 50 -15.72 -14.60 -12.28
CA ASP A 50 -16.98 -13.93 -11.91
C ASP A 50 -17.85 -14.74 -10.90
N THR A 51 -17.26 -15.72 -10.21
CA THR A 51 -17.94 -16.43 -9.11
C THR A 51 -17.98 -15.58 -7.84
N SER A 52 -16.90 -14.88 -7.51
CA SER A 52 -16.83 -13.94 -6.39
C SER A 52 -15.89 -12.76 -6.68
N PRO A 53 -16.20 -11.97 -7.72
CA PRO A 53 -15.44 -10.76 -8.05
C PRO A 53 -15.69 -9.66 -7.01
N TYR A 54 -14.94 -8.57 -7.10
CA TYR A 54 -15.34 -7.31 -6.49
C TYR A 54 -16.64 -6.79 -7.10
N ARG A 55 -17.20 -5.74 -6.50
CA ARG A 55 -18.52 -5.18 -6.86
C ARG A 55 -18.69 -4.88 -8.35
N TRP A 56 -17.64 -4.42 -9.03
CA TRP A 56 -17.68 -4.08 -10.45
C TRP A 56 -17.64 -5.32 -11.38
N GLY A 57 -17.41 -6.51 -10.85
CA GLY A 57 -17.27 -7.74 -11.62
C GLY A 57 -15.89 -7.85 -12.28
N GLY A 58 -15.87 -8.10 -13.59
CA GLY A 58 -14.65 -8.05 -14.39
C GLY A 58 -13.66 -9.17 -14.12
N LYS A 59 -14.14 -10.33 -13.62
CA LYS A 59 -13.31 -11.49 -13.25
C LYS A 59 -12.25 -11.15 -12.21
N SER A 60 -12.54 -10.17 -11.35
CA SER A 60 -11.65 -9.70 -10.28
C SER A 60 -11.68 -10.60 -9.03
N ASP A 61 -11.92 -11.89 -9.20
CA ASP A 61 -12.12 -12.87 -8.12
C ASP A 61 -10.88 -13.06 -7.26
N ILE A 62 -9.71 -13.09 -7.88
CA ILE A 62 -8.41 -13.29 -7.24
C ILE A 62 -7.57 -12.04 -7.48
N ASP A 63 -7.15 -11.42 -6.39
CA ASP A 63 -6.45 -10.16 -6.38
C ASP A 63 -5.12 -10.31 -5.64
N LEU A 64 -4.01 -9.94 -6.28
CA LEU A 64 -2.69 -10.02 -5.65
C LEU A 64 -2.34 -8.69 -5.01
N ALA A 65 -1.60 -8.74 -3.90
CA ALA A 65 -1.13 -7.55 -3.23
C ALA A 65 0.31 -7.72 -2.76
N VAL A 66 1.02 -6.60 -2.66
CA VAL A 66 2.39 -6.54 -2.14
C VAL A 66 2.44 -5.51 -1.03
N ASP A 67 3.09 -5.85 0.08
CA ASP A 67 3.35 -4.92 1.17
C ASP A 67 4.74 -5.20 1.80
N GLU A 68 5.01 -4.59 2.95
CA GLU A 68 6.24 -4.75 3.73
C GLU A 68 6.53 -6.20 4.14
N ASN A 69 5.50 -7.04 4.23
CA ASN A 69 5.56 -8.42 4.68
C ASN A 69 5.62 -9.41 3.51
N GLY A 70 5.53 -8.95 2.26
CA GLY A 70 5.75 -9.75 1.06
C GLY A 70 4.56 -9.80 0.11
N LEU A 71 4.31 -10.99 -0.45
CA LEU A 71 3.29 -11.23 -1.47
C LEU A 71 2.05 -11.88 -0.85
N TRP A 72 0.89 -11.36 -1.23
CA TRP A 72 -0.41 -11.78 -0.73
C TRP A 72 -1.36 -12.09 -1.87
N VAL A 73 -2.36 -12.93 -1.57
CA VAL A 73 -3.49 -13.21 -2.44
C VAL A 73 -4.77 -12.98 -1.64
N ILE A 74 -5.63 -12.10 -2.17
CA ILE A 74 -6.94 -11.73 -1.66
C ILE A 74 -7.97 -12.40 -2.57
N TYR A 75 -8.80 -13.26 -2.02
CA TYR A 75 -9.77 -14.05 -2.77
C TYR A 75 -10.98 -14.35 -1.90
N SER A 76 -11.88 -15.22 -2.34
CA SER A 76 -12.94 -15.77 -1.49
C SER A 76 -13.15 -17.26 -1.77
N THR A 77 -13.88 -17.92 -0.87
CA THR A 77 -14.21 -19.34 -1.01
C THR A 77 -15.68 -19.56 -0.69
N GLU A 78 -16.29 -20.58 -1.29
CA GLU A 78 -17.63 -21.04 -0.91
C GLU A 78 -17.69 -21.43 0.58
N ALA A 79 -16.62 -22.05 1.11
CA ALA A 79 -16.55 -22.44 2.52
C ALA A 79 -16.58 -21.26 3.50
N ASN A 80 -16.13 -20.07 3.06
CA ASN A 80 -16.25 -18.82 3.83
C ASN A 80 -17.46 -17.98 3.38
N ASN A 81 -18.47 -18.61 2.75
CA ASN A 81 -19.70 -17.96 2.28
C ASN A 81 -19.45 -16.73 1.38
N GLY A 82 -18.48 -16.80 0.48
CA GLY A 82 -18.14 -15.68 -0.42
C GLY A 82 -17.39 -14.51 0.24
N ARG A 83 -17.12 -14.60 1.55
CA ARG A 83 -16.33 -13.60 2.28
C ARG A 83 -14.85 -13.70 1.96
N ILE A 84 -14.17 -12.58 2.07
CA ILE A 84 -12.75 -12.44 1.74
C ILE A 84 -11.92 -13.42 2.58
N VAL A 85 -10.99 -14.08 1.92
CA VAL A 85 -9.91 -14.88 2.47
C VAL A 85 -8.61 -14.27 1.96
N VAL A 86 -7.64 -14.12 2.85
CA VAL A 86 -6.30 -13.64 2.50
C VAL A 86 -5.29 -14.74 2.78
N SER A 87 -4.36 -14.96 1.86
CA SER A 87 -3.22 -15.85 2.10
C SER A 87 -1.90 -15.18 1.77
N GLN A 88 -0.89 -15.48 2.58
CA GLN A 88 0.50 -15.10 2.29
C GLN A 88 1.13 -16.13 1.36
N VAL A 89 1.86 -15.67 0.36
CA VAL A 89 2.48 -16.53 -0.65
C VAL A 89 3.97 -16.22 -0.73
N ASN A 90 4.79 -17.27 -0.66
CA ASN A 90 6.22 -17.14 -0.90
C ASN A 90 6.46 -16.81 -2.40
N PRO A 91 7.04 -15.65 -2.75
CA PRO A 91 7.18 -15.24 -4.15
C PRO A 91 8.20 -16.09 -4.94
N TYR A 92 9.05 -16.86 -4.25
CA TYR A 92 10.07 -17.70 -4.87
C TYR A 92 9.60 -19.13 -5.08
N THR A 93 8.93 -19.72 -4.09
CA THR A 93 8.48 -21.12 -4.12
C THR A 93 7.01 -21.27 -4.51
N LEU A 94 6.24 -20.18 -4.52
CA LEU A 94 4.77 -20.15 -4.70
C LEU A 94 4.00 -21.00 -3.69
N ARG A 95 4.60 -21.27 -2.52
CA ARG A 95 3.94 -21.95 -1.40
C ARG A 95 3.14 -20.94 -0.59
N PHE A 96 1.97 -21.37 -0.12
CA PHE A 96 1.14 -20.60 0.81
C PHE A 96 1.67 -20.78 2.23
N GLU A 97 1.96 -19.68 2.92
CA GLU A 97 2.62 -19.67 4.24
C GLU A 97 1.65 -19.39 5.39
N GLY A 98 0.47 -18.82 5.09
CA GLY A 98 -0.61 -18.61 6.04
C GLY A 98 -1.90 -18.23 5.31
N THR A 99 -3.05 -18.53 5.93
CA THR A 99 -4.38 -18.23 5.38
C THR A 99 -5.30 -17.76 6.49
N TRP A 100 -6.02 -16.66 6.26
CA TRP A 100 -6.92 -16.03 7.20
C TRP A 100 -8.29 -15.81 6.55
N ALA A 101 -9.32 -16.36 7.17
CA ALA A 101 -10.71 -16.08 6.80
C ALA A 101 -11.18 -14.79 7.47
N THR A 102 -11.77 -13.90 6.67
CA THR A 102 -12.34 -12.63 7.16
C THR A 102 -13.87 -12.69 7.16
N SER A 103 -14.52 -11.67 7.72
CA SER A 103 -15.98 -11.59 7.78
C SER A 103 -16.62 -10.76 6.65
N PHE A 104 -15.80 -10.11 5.81
CA PHE A 104 -16.27 -9.15 4.83
C PHE A 104 -16.66 -9.81 3.50
N ASP A 105 -17.88 -9.56 3.00
CA ASP A 105 -18.34 -10.09 1.72
C ASP A 105 -17.57 -9.48 0.54
N LYS A 106 -16.96 -10.32 -0.32
CA LYS A 106 -16.09 -9.83 -1.39
C LYS A 106 -16.85 -9.07 -2.48
N ARG A 107 -18.09 -9.45 -2.76
CA ARG A 107 -18.94 -8.75 -3.75
C ARG A 107 -19.40 -7.38 -3.25
N GLY A 108 -19.49 -7.19 -1.93
CA GLY A 108 -19.73 -5.89 -1.30
C GLY A 108 -18.52 -4.94 -1.31
N ALA A 109 -17.31 -5.44 -1.59
CA ALA A 109 -16.10 -4.64 -1.68
C ALA A 109 -15.93 -4.06 -3.10
N SER A 110 -15.55 -2.79 -3.19
CA SER A 110 -15.13 -2.18 -4.46
C SER A 110 -13.74 -2.67 -4.87
N ASN A 111 -12.82 -2.72 -3.90
CA ASN A 111 -11.48 -3.29 -4.04
C ASN A 111 -10.85 -3.45 -2.63
N ALA A 112 -9.65 -4.01 -2.51
CA ALA A 112 -8.93 -4.14 -1.24
C ALA A 112 -7.41 -4.13 -1.47
N PHE A 113 -6.65 -3.77 -0.44
CA PHE A 113 -5.19 -3.76 -0.49
C PHE A 113 -4.57 -4.23 0.83
N MET A 114 -3.30 -4.62 0.80
CA MET A 114 -2.52 -4.97 1.99
C MET A 114 -1.53 -3.84 2.32
N ALA A 115 -1.38 -3.51 3.60
CA ALA A 115 -0.28 -2.68 4.09
C ALA A 115 0.10 -3.13 5.51
N CYS A 116 1.39 -3.32 5.77
CA CYS A 116 1.94 -3.79 7.05
C CYS A 116 1.29 -5.10 7.57
N GLY A 117 0.91 -6.02 6.70
CA GLY A 117 0.20 -7.27 7.05
C GLY A 117 -1.26 -7.06 7.46
N VAL A 118 -1.84 -5.89 7.19
CA VAL A 118 -3.25 -5.59 7.45
C VAL A 118 -3.98 -5.45 6.12
N LEU A 119 -5.07 -6.21 5.96
CA LEU A 119 -6.00 -6.04 4.84
C LEU A 119 -6.84 -4.79 5.08
N TYR A 120 -7.01 -3.95 4.07
CA TYR A 120 -7.92 -2.82 4.05
C TYR A 120 -8.91 -2.98 2.91
N VAL A 121 -10.21 -2.94 3.21
CA VAL A 121 -11.28 -3.12 2.22
C VAL A 121 -12.00 -1.81 1.98
N VAL A 122 -12.09 -1.43 0.71
CA VAL A 122 -12.72 -0.20 0.24
C VAL A 122 -14.13 -0.50 -0.25
N ARG A 123 -15.09 0.30 0.19
CA ARG A 123 -16.42 0.38 -0.40
C ARG A 123 -16.63 1.78 -0.94
N SER A 124 -17.11 1.84 -2.16
CA SER A 124 -17.35 3.07 -2.90
C SER A 124 -18.64 2.96 -3.70
N VAL A 125 -19.15 4.12 -4.11
CA VAL A 125 -20.33 4.24 -4.98
C VAL A 125 -19.89 4.07 -6.43
N PHE A 126 -20.68 3.33 -7.21
CA PHE A 126 -20.48 3.17 -8.65
C PHE A 126 -21.46 4.03 -9.46
N GLN A 127 -21.09 4.42 -10.68
CA GLN A 127 -21.90 5.28 -11.55
C GLN A 127 -23.33 4.77 -11.77
N ASP A 128 -23.52 3.46 -11.85
CA ASP A 128 -24.83 2.82 -12.06
C ASP A 128 -25.71 2.75 -10.79
N ASP A 129 -25.21 3.23 -9.64
CA ASP A 129 -25.97 3.28 -8.38
C ASP A 129 -27.01 4.44 -8.33
N GLU A 130 -27.32 5.06 -9.48
CA GLU A 130 -28.33 6.13 -9.60
C GLU A 130 -29.69 5.68 -9.05
N GLY A 131 -30.06 6.23 -7.89
CA GLY A 131 -31.36 6.00 -7.22
C GLY A 131 -31.29 5.29 -5.87
N GLN A 132 -30.12 4.81 -5.43
CA GLN A 132 -29.98 4.10 -4.15
C GLN A 132 -29.43 4.96 -3.00
N THR A 133 -29.02 6.20 -3.28
CA THR A 133 -28.41 7.10 -2.29
C THR A 133 -29.39 7.77 -1.31
N ASP A 134 -30.72 7.62 -1.48
CA ASP A 134 -31.68 8.40 -0.66
C ASP A 134 -32.96 7.67 -0.21
N ARG A 135 -32.98 6.34 -0.15
CA ARG A 135 -34.17 5.59 0.33
C ARG A 135 -33.89 4.58 1.44
N GLY A 136 -33.16 5.00 2.48
CA GLY A 136 -33.15 4.28 3.76
C GLY A 136 -31.86 4.36 4.55
N GLY A 137 -31.52 5.53 5.09
CA GLY A 137 -30.84 5.65 6.40
C GLY A 137 -29.56 4.81 6.65
N GLY A 138 -28.61 4.78 5.73
CA GLY A 138 -27.31 4.13 5.94
C GLY A 138 -26.18 4.82 5.20
N GLY A 139 -25.70 5.95 5.72
CA GLY A 139 -24.63 6.76 5.14
C GLY A 139 -23.28 6.03 5.02
N GLY A 140 -23.12 5.23 3.97
CA GLY A 140 -21.85 4.62 3.58
C GLY A 140 -21.28 5.31 2.35
N GLY A 141 -20.60 6.44 2.56
CA GLY A 141 -19.83 7.10 1.50
C GLY A 141 -18.63 6.27 1.05
N ASP A 142 -17.81 6.83 0.17
CA ASP A 142 -16.56 6.21 -0.27
C ASP A 142 -15.57 6.12 0.91
N MET A 143 -15.33 4.90 1.40
CA MET A 143 -14.58 4.66 2.64
C MET A 143 -13.81 3.34 2.61
N VAL A 144 -12.68 3.33 3.31
CA VAL A 144 -12.09 2.12 3.89
C VAL A 144 -12.90 1.80 5.15
N LEU A 145 -13.69 0.73 5.12
CA LEU A 145 -14.68 0.44 6.17
C LEU A 145 -14.40 -0.83 6.96
N TYR A 146 -13.48 -1.66 6.46
CA TYR A 146 -13.10 -2.91 7.10
C TYR A 146 -11.58 -3.08 7.01
N ALA A 147 -10.99 -3.54 8.11
CA ALA A 147 -9.60 -3.91 8.16
C ALA A 147 -9.38 -5.18 8.97
N PHE A 148 -8.43 -6.01 8.56
CA PHE A 148 -8.10 -7.28 9.21
C PHE A 148 -6.60 -7.43 9.40
N ASP A 149 -6.16 -7.54 10.66
CA ASP A 149 -4.76 -7.68 11.06
C ASP A 149 -4.38 -9.16 11.09
N THR A 150 -3.56 -9.60 10.12
CA THR A 150 -3.14 -11.00 9.98
C THR A 150 -2.24 -11.47 11.11
N SER A 151 -1.46 -10.57 11.73
CA SER A 151 -0.58 -10.91 12.85
C SER A 151 -1.36 -11.26 14.10
N ARG A 152 -2.54 -10.64 14.29
CA ARG A 152 -3.43 -10.87 15.42
C ARG A 152 -4.61 -11.77 15.09
N GLY A 153 -4.83 -12.08 13.81
CA GLY A 153 -5.97 -12.85 13.32
C GLY A 153 -7.31 -12.22 13.67
N ARG A 154 -7.41 -10.88 13.67
CA ARG A 154 -8.64 -10.18 14.08
C ARG A 154 -8.86 -8.88 13.32
N GLU A 155 -10.11 -8.44 13.35
CA GLU A 155 -10.54 -7.17 12.77
C GLU A 155 -10.00 -5.97 13.53
N VAL A 156 -9.77 -4.89 12.80
CA VAL A 156 -9.34 -3.59 13.33
C VAL A 156 -10.41 -2.56 12.99
N PRO A 157 -10.90 -1.78 13.98
CA PRO A 157 -11.83 -0.70 13.71
C PRO A 157 -11.21 0.33 12.75
N VAL A 158 -11.89 0.59 11.63
CA VAL A 158 -11.45 1.55 10.63
C VAL A 158 -12.64 2.27 10.01
N GLN A 159 -12.48 3.56 9.76
CA GLN A 159 -13.40 4.37 8.96
C GLN A 159 -12.60 5.53 8.37
N ILE A 160 -12.03 5.31 7.18
CA ILE A 160 -11.15 6.28 6.51
C ILE A 160 -11.84 6.71 5.21
N PRO A 161 -12.12 8.00 5.00
CA PRO A 161 -12.63 8.49 3.71
C PRO A 161 -11.70 8.09 2.56
N PHE A 162 -12.27 7.61 1.46
CA PHE A 162 -11.52 7.18 0.28
C PHE A 162 -11.91 8.02 -0.95
N PRO A 163 -10.98 8.67 -1.66
CA PRO A 163 -11.32 9.48 -2.83
C PRO A 163 -11.81 8.64 -4.02
N ASN A 164 -13.03 8.92 -4.49
CA ASN A 164 -13.63 8.27 -5.66
C ASN A 164 -14.24 9.28 -6.65
N PRO A 165 -13.43 10.16 -7.27
CA PRO A 165 -13.95 11.22 -8.14
C PRO A 165 -14.59 10.74 -9.44
N TYR A 166 -14.34 9.49 -9.86
CA TYR A 166 -14.82 8.96 -11.16
C TYR A 166 -15.75 7.74 -11.05
N GLN A 167 -16.14 7.34 -9.83
CA GLN A 167 -17.22 6.39 -9.55
C GLN A 167 -17.15 5.04 -10.28
N TYR A 168 -15.95 4.56 -10.60
CA TYR A 168 -15.74 3.22 -11.16
C TYR A 168 -14.33 2.70 -10.83
N ILE A 169 -14.10 2.40 -9.55
CA ILE A 169 -12.82 1.83 -9.10
C ILE A 169 -12.71 0.38 -9.58
N SER A 170 -11.66 0.09 -10.36
CA SER A 170 -11.39 -1.26 -10.87
C SER A 170 -10.13 -1.91 -10.28
N SER A 171 -9.18 -1.14 -9.76
CA SER A 171 -8.01 -1.64 -9.01
C SER A 171 -7.50 -0.61 -8.01
N ILE A 172 -7.00 -1.09 -6.87
CA ILE A 172 -6.27 -0.33 -5.84
C ILE A 172 -5.08 -1.18 -5.40
N ASP A 173 -3.86 -0.78 -5.75
CA ASP A 173 -2.64 -1.50 -5.40
C ASP A 173 -1.74 -0.65 -4.51
N TYR A 174 -1.35 -1.19 -3.35
CA TYR A 174 -0.38 -0.54 -2.47
C TYR A 174 1.05 -0.82 -2.92
N ASN A 175 1.91 0.19 -2.79
CA ASN A 175 3.34 0.04 -2.99
C ASN A 175 4.11 0.37 -1.69
N PRO A 176 4.77 -0.60 -1.06
CA PRO A 176 5.52 -0.38 0.19
C PRO A 176 6.77 0.48 0.01
N ARG A 177 7.24 0.69 -1.22
CA ARG A 177 8.45 1.48 -1.50
C ARG A 177 8.22 2.98 -1.39
N ASP A 178 7.06 3.46 -1.82
CA ASP A 178 6.72 4.89 -1.84
C ASP A 178 5.51 5.25 -0.99
N ASN A 179 4.91 4.25 -0.32
CA ASN A 179 3.75 4.37 0.53
C ASN A 179 2.55 5.00 -0.18
N GLN A 180 2.30 4.62 -1.44
CA GLN A 180 1.19 5.12 -2.24
C GLN A 180 0.25 4.00 -2.69
N LEU A 181 -1.01 4.37 -2.90
CA LEU A 181 -1.96 3.56 -3.65
C LEU A 181 -1.93 3.96 -5.12
N TYR A 182 -1.81 2.96 -5.98
CA TYR A 182 -1.96 3.05 -7.42
C TYR A 182 -3.38 2.64 -7.75
N VAL A 183 -4.19 3.57 -8.26
CA VAL A 183 -5.63 3.38 -8.40
C VAL A 183 -6.04 3.52 -9.86
N TRP A 184 -6.82 2.57 -10.35
CA TRP A 184 -7.51 2.69 -11.62
C TRP A 184 -8.98 3.02 -11.35
N ASN A 185 -9.43 4.19 -11.79
CA ASN A 185 -10.80 4.66 -11.61
C ASN A 185 -11.34 5.26 -12.91
N ASN A 186 -12.26 4.54 -13.55
CA ASN A 186 -12.96 4.97 -14.76
C ASN A 186 -12.03 5.61 -15.83
N TYR A 187 -11.07 4.83 -16.36
CA TYR A 187 -10.04 5.26 -17.33
C TYR A 187 -8.93 6.17 -16.78
N TYR A 188 -9.04 6.70 -15.56
CA TYR A 188 -7.99 7.50 -14.93
C TYR A 188 -7.06 6.63 -14.09
N VAL A 189 -5.75 6.82 -14.30
CA VAL A 189 -4.70 6.25 -13.46
C VAL A 189 -4.28 7.30 -12.44
N LEU A 190 -4.51 6.99 -11.16
CA LEU A 190 -4.34 7.91 -10.04
C LEU A 190 -3.32 7.38 -9.04
N ARG A 191 -2.76 8.30 -8.24
CA ARG A 191 -1.89 7.97 -7.12
C ARG A 191 -2.37 8.67 -5.86
N TYR A 192 -2.58 7.91 -4.79
CA TYR A 192 -2.97 8.46 -3.50
C TYR A 192 -1.86 8.24 -2.47
N PRO A 193 -1.24 9.30 -1.93
CA PRO A 193 -0.25 9.16 -0.87
C PRO A 193 -0.93 8.70 0.43
N LEU A 194 -0.32 7.75 1.13
CA LEU A 194 -0.81 7.29 2.43
C LEU A 194 -0.07 7.99 3.56
N GLN A 195 -0.81 8.22 4.66
CA GLN A 195 -0.25 8.69 5.92
C GLN A 195 -0.56 7.65 7.00
N PHE A 196 0.47 6.94 7.43
CA PHE A 196 0.35 6.01 8.55
C PHE A 196 0.47 6.78 9.86
N ARG A 197 -0.47 6.55 10.78
CA ARG A 197 -0.32 7.03 12.15
C ARG A 197 0.76 6.18 12.83
N PRO A 198 1.65 6.78 13.65
CA PRO A 198 2.55 5.99 14.49
C PRO A 198 1.75 4.98 15.31
N PRO A 199 2.27 3.77 15.55
CA PRO A 199 1.63 2.81 16.45
C PRO A 199 1.31 3.51 17.77
N GLN A 200 0.06 3.39 18.25
CA GLN A 200 -0.29 3.95 19.55
C GLN A 200 0.63 3.32 20.60
N PRO A 201 1.36 4.12 21.41
CA PRO A 201 2.10 3.56 22.52
C PRO A 201 1.10 2.88 23.45
N THR A 202 1.19 1.56 23.57
CA THR A 202 0.40 0.78 24.53
C THR A 202 0.55 1.41 25.91
N LYS A 203 -0.59 1.71 26.56
CA LYS A 203 -0.66 2.39 27.87
C LYS A 203 0.37 1.82 28.85
N GLY A 204 1.36 2.64 29.15
CA GLY A 204 2.48 2.36 30.06
C GLY A 204 3.49 3.49 29.98
N VAL A 205 3.12 4.65 30.57
CA VAL A 205 3.95 5.79 30.98
C VAL A 205 5.25 6.04 30.20
N CYS A 206 5.25 7.04 29.32
CA CYS A 206 6.04 8.28 29.46
C CYS A 206 5.82 9.21 28.27
N ASP A 207 5.67 10.49 28.58
CA ASP A 207 5.58 11.63 27.68
C ASP A 207 6.81 11.72 26.73
N ARG A 208 6.56 11.89 25.42
CA ARG A 208 7.15 12.97 24.60
C ARG A 208 6.75 12.90 23.11
N GLY A 209 6.14 13.99 22.63
CA GLY A 209 6.61 14.70 21.44
C GLY A 209 5.97 14.42 20.07
N LYS A 210 5.09 15.35 19.64
CA LYS A 210 4.57 15.52 18.27
C LYS A 210 5.66 15.64 17.21
N GLY A 211 5.38 15.14 16.01
CA GLY A 211 6.16 15.36 14.79
C GLY A 211 6.11 16.82 14.31
N ARG A 212 7.18 17.54 14.61
CA ARG A 212 7.73 18.69 13.90
C ARG A 212 9.23 18.57 14.11
N ILE A 213 10.02 18.46 13.04
CA ILE A 213 11.49 18.33 13.04
C ILE A 213 11.99 17.45 14.20
N LYS A 214 12.24 16.16 13.98
CA LYS A 214 12.99 15.40 14.97
C LYS A 214 14.43 15.92 15.01
N SER A 215 14.66 16.89 15.89
CA SER A 215 15.99 17.24 16.39
C SER A 215 16.67 15.96 16.86
N GLY A 216 17.60 15.42 16.05
CA GLY A 216 18.37 14.23 16.40
C GLY A 216 18.72 13.28 15.24
N GLU A 217 18.15 13.44 14.04
CA GLU A 217 18.66 12.71 12.86
C GLU A 217 20.04 13.25 12.48
N ASN A 218 21.06 12.40 12.61
CA ASN A 218 22.41 12.74 12.21
C ASN A 218 22.54 12.62 10.69
N ALA A 219 23.14 13.61 10.03
CA ALA A 219 23.52 13.58 8.62
C ALA A 219 24.19 12.26 8.21
N ALA A 220 24.92 11.63 9.13
CA ALA A 220 25.54 10.32 8.94
C ALA A 220 24.54 9.19 8.63
N ASN A 221 23.34 9.21 9.20
CA ASN A 221 22.33 8.18 8.97
C ASN A 221 21.69 8.33 7.59
N ILE A 222 21.36 9.57 7.19
CA ILE A 222 20.82 9.86 5.86
C ILE A 222 21.86 9.57 4.78
N ALA A 223 23.12 9.92 5.03
CA ALA A 223 24.22 9.55 4.14
C ALA A 223 24.38 8.02 4.02
N GLY A 224 24.18 7.28 5.11
CA GLY A 224 24.18 5.81 5.11
C GLY A 224 23.07 5.20 4.25
N GLU A 225 21.86 5.76 4.31
CA GLU A 225 20.74 5.35 3.45
C GLU A 225 21.01 5.68 1.98
N LEU A 226 21.56 6.86 1.69
CA LEU A 226 21.94 7.27 0.33
C LEU A 226 23.00 6.34 -0.29
N VAL A 227 23.97 5.90 0.53
CA VAL A 227 24.99 4.93 0.14
C VAL A 227 24.38 3.56 -0.13
N ASN A 228 23.38 3.13 0.66
CA ASN A 228 22.71 1.85 0.42
C ASN A 228 21.81 1.89 -0.83
N LEU A 229 21.18 3.02 -1.12
CA LEU A 229 20.41 3.25 -2.35
C LEU A 229 21.28 3.20 -3.62
N THR A 230 22.54 3.61 -3.53
CA THR A 230 23.47 3.64 -4.67
C THR A 230 24.31 2.37 -4.84
N ARG A 231 24.24 1.42 -3.89
CA ARG A 231 25.02 0.17 -3.89
C ARG A 231 24.43 -0.96 -4.74
N GLY A 232 23.23 -0.77 -5.32
CA GLY A 232 22.49 -1.80 -6.07
C GLY A 232 22.18 -1.43 -7.52
N ARG A 233 21.37 -2.26 -8.19
CA ARG A 233 20.82 -1.93 -9.52
C ARG A 233 19.83 -0.77 -9.38
N VAL A 234 19.93 0.20 -10.27
CA VAL A 234 19.11 1.43 -10.27
C VAL A 234 17.77 1.20 -10.99
N TYR A 235 16.67 1.57 -10.34
CA TYR A 235 15.29 1.48 -10.82
C TYR A 235 14.67 2.86 -11.04
N ALA A 236 13.60 2.91 -11.84
CA ALA A 236 12.83 4.12 -12.13
C ALA A 236 12.04 4.59 -10.89
N GLY A 237 12.73 5.28 -9.99
CA GLY A 237 12.24 5.74 -8.68
C GLY A 237 13.39 6.02 -7.72
N ASP A 238 14.53 5.37 -7.92
CA ASP A 238 15.75 5.58 -7.13
C ASP A 238 16.28 7.00 -7.31
N VAL A 239 16.23 7.56 -8.54
CA VAL A 239 16.64 8.95 -8.79
C VAL A 239 15.80 9.93 -7.97
N SER A 240 14.48 9.77 -7.95
CA SER A 240 13.58 10.66 -7.18
C SER A 240 13.75 10.50 -5.67
N MET A 241 14.04 9.30 -5.18
CA MET A 241 14.28 9.02 -3.76
C MET A 241 15.66 9.52 -3.31
N SER A 242 16.69 9.31 -4.12
CA SER A 242 18.03 9.89 -3.90
C SER A 242 17.99 11.40 -3.90
N VAL A 243 17.22 12.05 -4.77
CA VAL A 243 17.05 13.52 -4.79
C VAL A 243 16.40 14.01 -3.49
N LYS A 244 15.32 13.36 -3.02
CA LYS A 244 14.68 13.73 -1.75
C LYS A 244 15.59 13.56 -0.52
N LEU A 245 16.36 12.47 -0.48
CA LEU A 245 17.33 12.23 0.61
C LEU A 245 18.50 13.23 0.55
N LEU A 246 18.92 13.64 -0.65
CA LEU A 246 19.90 14.71 -0.83
C LEU A 246 19.37 16.07 -0.38
N GLU A 247 18.12 16.41 -0.68
CA GLU A 247 17.45 17.62 -0.18
C GLU A 247 17.40 17.62 1.36
N GLN A 248 17.02 16.50 1.97
CA GLN A 248 16.96 16.36 3.42
C GLN A 248 18.35 16.45 4.07
N LEU A 249 19.38 15.89 3.44
CA LEU A 249 20.76 16.00 3.91
C LEU A 249 21.27 17.46 3.83
N LEU A 250 20.94 18.18 2.76
CA LEU A 250 21.27 19.59 2.58
C LEU A 250 20.63 20.45 3.67
N ASP A 251 19.36 20.24 3.98
CA ASP A 251 18.65 20.97 5.03
C ASP A 251 19.30 20.76 6.41
N ILE A 252 19.74 19.53 6.72
CA ILE A 252 20.44 19.23 7.97
C ILE A 252 21.80 19.93 8.02
N LEU A 253 22.58 19.84 6.95
CA LEU A 253 23.90 20.47 6.88
C LEU A 253 23.82 22.00 6.95
N ASP A 254 22.85 22.62 6.28
CA ASP A 254 22.62 24.06 6.34
C ASP A 254 22.21 24.51 7.75
N SER A 255 21.37 23.73 8.43
CA SER A 255 21.00 24.01 9.83
C SER A 255 22.20 23.94 10.78
N GLN A 256 23.09 22.97 10.58
CA GLN A 256 24.33 22.83 11.36
C GLN A 256 25.34 23.93 11.04
N LEU A 257 25.46 24.33 9.77
CA LEU A 257 26.35 25.39 9.33
C LEU A 257 25.91 26.76 9.86
N GLN A 258 24.60 27.02 9.93
CA GLN A 258 24.05 28.24 10.53
C GLN A 258 24.38 28.35 12.02
N ALA A 259 24.35 27.23 12.76
CA ALA A 259 24.75 27.20 14.17
C ALA A 259 26.25 27.47 14.40
N LEU A 260 27.07 27.31 13.36
CA LEU A 260 28.52 27.56 13.39
C LEU A 260 28.92 28.93 12.83
N ARG A 261 27.97 29.73 12.31
CA ARG A 261 28.28 31.10 11.85
C ARG A 261 28.62 31.97 13.07
N PRO A 262 29.80 32.62 13.10
CA PRO A 262 30.14 33.52 14.19
C PRO A 262 29.13 34.66 14.22
N ALA A 263 28.49 34.87 15.39
CA ALA A 263 27.71 36.06 15.61
C ALA A 263 28.62 37.28 15.41
N ASN A 264 28.26 38.17 14.49
CA ASN A 264 28.86 39.50 14.44
C ASN A 264 28.65 40.12 15.82
N LYS A 265 29.72 40.16 16.61
CA LYS A 265 29.73 40.89 17.87
C LYS A 265 29.39 42.32 17.54
N GLU A 266 28.29 42.80 18.11
CA GLU A 266 27.94 44.21 18.13
C GLU A 266 29.18 45.01 18.51
N SER A 267 29.54 45.95 17.63
CA SER A 267 30.54 46.97 17.91
C SER A 267 30.16 47.70 19.19
N ALA A 268 30.96 47.51 20.24
CA ALA A 268 30.85 48.25 21.49
C ALA A 268 30.90 49.75 21.20
N ALA A 269 29.73 50.41 21.25
CA ALA A 269 29.65 51.86 21.25
C ALA A 269 30.29 52.37 22.56
N ARG A 270 31.53 52.85 22.47
CA ARG A 270 32.19 53.62 23.52
C ARG A 270 31.49 54.98 23.62
N ASN A 271 30.61 55.13 24.60
CA ASN A 271 30.19 56.44 25.10
C ASN A 271 31.30 57.00 26.00
N TYR A 272 32.03 57.98 25.50
CA TYR A 272 32.75 58.95 26.33
C TYR A 272 31.91 60.21 26.36
N ASN A 273 31.40 60.60 27.53
CA ASN A 273 31.19 62.01 27.85
C ASN A 273 30.98 62.24 29.36
N LYS A 274 31.82 63.18 29.85
CA LYS A 274 31.87 63.91 31.13
C LYS A 274 32.36 63.17 32.37
#